data_AF-A0A8S9M7R1-F1
#
_entry.id   AF-A0A8S9M7R1-F1
#
_cell.length_a   1.000
_cell.length_b   1.000
_cell.length_c   1.000
_cell.angle_alpha   90.00
_cell.angle_beta   90.00
_cell.angle_gamma   90.00
#
_symmetry.space_group_name_H-M   'P 1'
#
loop_
_entity.id
_entity.type
_entity.pdbx_description
1 polymer ?
#
loop_
_entity_poly.entity_id
_entity_poly.type
_entity_poly.pdbx_seq_one_letter_code
_entity_poly.pdbx_strand_id
1 'polypeptide(L)'
;MFMNWSELLSWIRASPSRKLTLLRKLATQTVVFHLWKQRNNLIHNQTSNPPASFFYGIDKELRNIISGRRLRKPFRSLMMLWLRSFSSRGV
;
A
#
# COMPACT_ATOMS: atom_id res chain seq x y z
N MET A 1 10.56 6.08 10.37
CA MET A 1 10.15 4.67 10.56
C MET A 1 9.12 4.66 11.69
N PHE A 2 8.03 3.89 11.60
CA PHE A 2 7.02 3.83 12.66
C PHE A 2 7.36 2.67 13.61
N MET A 3 7.29 2.89 14.91
CA MET A 3 7.65 1.88 15.91
C MET A 3 6.43 1.17 16.53
N ASN A 4 5.23 1.73 16.37
CA ASN A 4 4.01 1.16 16.91
C ASN A 4 2.77 1.52 16.07
N TRP A 5 1.65 0.85 16.37
CA TRP A 5 0.37 1.08 15.70
C TRP A 5 -0.16 2.50 15.86
N SER A 6 0.05 3.12 17.02
CA SER A 6 -0.43 4.48 17.30
C SER A 6 0.23 5.52 16.38
N GLU A 7 1.55 5.41 16.18
CA GLU A 7 2.30 6.25 15.24
C GLU A 7 1.84 6.05 13.79
N LEU A 8 1.66 4.79 13.37
CA LEU A 8 1.15 4.47 12.03
C LEU A 8 -0.24 5.07 11.81
N LEU A 9 -1.17 4.89 12.76
CA LEU A 9 -2.52 5.43 12.69
C LEU A 9 -2.53 6.96 12.72
N SER A 10 -1.66 7.56 13.53
CA SER A 10 -1.46 9.02 13.57
C SER A 10 -1.01 9.54 12.20
N TRP A 11 0.01 8.91 11.60
CA TRP A 11 0.49 9.28 10.27
C TRP A 11 -0.58 9.13 9.18
N ILE A 12 -1.39 8.07 9.21
CA ILE A 12 -2.50 7.92 8.26
C ILE A 12 -3.50 9.09 8.39
N ARG A 13 -3.81 9.50 9.62
CA ARG A 13 -4.78 10.56 9.92
C ARG A 13 -4.24 11.96 9.66
N ALA A 14 -2.95 12.21 9.89
CA ALA A 14 -2.27 13.49 9.69
C ALA A 14 -2.09 13.91 8.22
N SER A 15 -2.85 13.31 7.31
CA SER A 15 -2.76 13.57 5.88
C SER A 15 -3.55 14.83 5.50
N PRO A 16 -2.98 15.77 4.73
CA PRO A 16 -3.61 17.06 4.39
C PRO A 16 -4.84 16.94 3.50
N SER A 17 -5.09 15.78 2.87
CA SER A 17 -6.28 15.57 2.04
C SER A 17 -6.92 14.21 2.29
N ARG A 18 -8.26 14.17 2.21
CA ARG A 18 -9.04 12.91 2.33
C ARG A 18 -8.63 11.86 1.30
N LYS A 19 -8.21 12.28 0.10
CA LYS A 19 -7.71 11.39 -0.95
C LYS A 19 -6.39 10.75 -0.55
N LEU A 20 -5.46 11.54 -0.01
CA LEU A 20 -4.19 11.02 0.47
C LEU A 20 -4.36 10.16 1.73
N THR A 21 -5.32 10.48 2.61
CA THR A 21 -5.70 9.60 3.73
C THR A 21 -6.18 8.25 3.22
N LEU A 22 -7.04 8.24 2.20
CA LEU A 22 -7.52 7.01 1.58
C LEU A 22 -6.37 6.22 0.94
N LEU A 23 -5.45 6.89 0.24
CA LEU A 23 -4.27 6.24 -0.32
C LEU A 23 -3.40 5.60 0.78
N ARG A 24 -3.12 6.33 1.87
CA ARG A 24 -2.37 5.81 3.02
C ARG A 24 -3.06 4.61 3.67
N LYS A 25 -4.38 4.63 3.81
CA LYS A 25 -5.17 3.49 4.32
C LYS A 25 -5.05 2.26 3.43
N LEU A 26 -5.23 2.43 2.12
CA LEU A 26 -5.09 1.33 1.15
C LEU A 26 -3.67 0.77 1.16
N ALA A 27 -2.66 1.63 1.08
CA ALA A 27 -1.27 1.21 1.10
C ALA A 27 -0.92 0.44 2.38
N THR A 28 -1.35 0.95 3.54
CA THR A 28 -1.14 0.27 4.82
C THR A 28 -1.82 -1.09 4.85
N GLN A 29 -3.08 -1.17 4.41
CA GLN A 29 -3.83 -2.44 4.38
C GLN A 29 -3.16 -3.47 3.46
N THR A 30 -2.74 -3.05 2.25
CA THR A 30 -2.04 -3.92 1.30
C THR A 30 -0.72 -4.43 1.87
N VAL A 31 0.10 -3.55 2.47
CA VAL A 31 1.37 -3.93 3.09
C VAL A 31 1.14 -4.95 4.22
N VAL A 32 0.22 -4.68 5.15
CA VAL A 32 -0.09 -5.59 6.26
C VAL A 32 -0.57 -6.95 5.74
N PHE A 33 -1.44 -6.96 4.74
CA PHE A 33 -1.93 -8.19 4.12
C PHE A 33 -0.79 -9.01 3.49
N HIS A 34 0.09 -8.37 2.72
CA HIS A 34 1.21 -9.05 2.09
C HIS A 34 2.23 -9.56 3.14
N LEU A 35 2.50 -8.80 4.21
CA LEU A 35 3.37 -9.26 5.31
C LEU A 35 2.80 -10.50 6.00
N TRP A 36 1.51 -10.47 6.32
CA TRP A 36 0.81 -11.62 6.89
C TRP A 36 0.85 -12.82 5.93
N LYS A 37 0.61 -12.61 4.64
CA LYS A 37 0.67 -13.67 3.62
C LYS A 37 2.06 -14.27 3.50
N GLN A 38 3.12 -13.45 3.50
CA GLN A 38 4.50 -13.92 3.46
C GLN A 38 4.85 -14.72 4.72
N ARG A 39 4.48 -14.23 5.91
CA ARG A 39 4.65 -14.99 7.16
C ARG A 39 3.99 -16.36 7.09
N ASN A 40 2.76 -16.44 6.59
CA ASN A 40 2.04 -17.71 6.47
C ASN A 40 2.70 -18.64 5.45
N ASN A 41 3.16 -18.12 4.31
CA ASN A 41 3.90 -18.91 3.33
C ASN A 41 5.20 -19.49 3.91
N LEU A 42 5.90 -18.72 4.75
CA LEU A 42 7.09 -19.21 5.44
C LEU A 42 6.75 -20.34 6.42
N ILE A 43 5.68 -20.18 7.20
CA ILE A 43 5.26 -21.18 8.20
C ILE A 43 4.78 -22.48 7.55
N HIS A 44 3.98 -22.39 6.48
CA HIS A 44 3.30 -23.55 5.90
C HIS A 44 4.05 -24.16 4.70
N ASN A 45 4.72 -23.35 3.90
CA ASN A 45 5.35 -23.79 2.65
C ASN A 45 6.88 -23.66 2.68
N GLN A 46 7.47 -23.20 3.79
CA GLN A 46 8.92 -22.95 3.95
C GLN A 46 9.53 -22.10 2.82
N THR A 47 8.70 -21.32 2.13
CA THR A 47 9.09 -20.59 0.92
C THR A 47 9.11 -19.11 1.23
N SER A 48 10.25 -18.47 0.98
CA SER A 48 10.39 -17.01 1.09
C SER A 48 10.30 -16.38 -0.30
N ASN A 49 9.48 -15.34 -0.43
CA ASN A 49 9.46 -14.53 -1.64
C ASN A 49 10.57 -13.47 -1.58
N PRO A 50 11.30 -13.24 -2.68
CA PRO A 50 12.26 -12.15 -2.75
C PRO A 50 11.58 -10.79 -2.47
N PRO A 51 12.28 -9.84 -1.83
CA PRO A 51 11.73 -8.50 -1.56
C PRO A 51 11.22 -7.80 -2.82
N ALA A 52 11.88 -7.98 -3.97
CA ALA A 52 11.44 -7.43 -5.25
C ALA A 52 10.03 -7.91 -5.66
N SER A 53 9.77 -9.22 -5.53
CA SER A 53 8.46 -9.80 -5.81
C SER A 53 7.38 -9.31 -4.84
N PHE A 54 7.76 -9.07 -3.58
CA PHE A 54 6.89 -8.50 -2.56
C PHE A 54 6.46 -7.07 -2.90
N PHE A 55 7.43 -6.19 -3.23
CA PHE A 55 7.14 -4.81 -3.64
C PHE A 55 6.31 -4.75 -4.92
N TYR A 56 6.63 -5.58 -5.91
CA TYR A 56 5.84 -5.70 -7.14
C TYR A 56 4.41 -6.16 -6.84
N GLY A 57 4.23 -7.13 -5.94
CA GLY A 57 2.92 -7.60 -5.50
C GLY A 57 2.08 -6.49 -4.88
N ILE A 58 2.68 -5.68 -3.99
CA ILE A 58 2.00 -4.53 -3.37
C ILE A 58 1.59 -3.49 -4.42
N ASP A 59 2.51 -3.11 -5.32
CA ASP A 59 2.22 -2.13 -6.36
C ASP A 59 1.08 -2.61 -7.28
N LYS A 60 1.14 -3.86 -7.74
CA LYS A 60 0.10 -4.47 -8.56
C LYS A 60 -1.24 -4.50 -7.85
N GLU A 61 -1.28 -4.91 -6.58
CA GLU A 61 -2.52 -5.01 -5.81
C GLU A 61 -3.16 -3.63 -5.57
N LEU A 62 -2.36 -2.62 -5.20
CA LEU A 62 -2.83 -1.24 -5.07
C LEU A 62 -3.43 -0.72 -6.37
N ARG A 63 -2.73 -0.93 -7.49
CA ARG A 63 -3.22 -0.54 -8.82
C ARG A 63 -4.54 -1.23 -9.17
N ASN A 64 -4.67 -2.52 -8.86
CA ASN A 64 -5.90 -3.29 -9.07
C ASN A 64 -7.06 -2.74 -8.24
N ILE A 65 -6.86 -2.52 -6.93
CA ILE A 65 -7.88 -1.96 -6.03
C ILE A 65 -8.34 -0.58 -6.53
N ILE A 66 -7.39 0.27 -6.94
CA ILE A 66 -7.71 1.62 -7.43
C ILE A 66 -8.49 1.54 -8.75
N SER A 67 -8.02 0.70 -9.68
CA SER A 67 -8.62 0.56 -11.02
C SER A 67 -10.03 -0.02 -10.94
N GLY A 68 -10.24 -1.06 -10.14
CA GLY A 68 -11.56 -1.67 -9.93
C GLY A 68 -12.58 -0.73 -9.30
N ARG A 69 -12.14 0.37 -8.67
CA ARG A 69 -13.01 1.38 -8.05
C ARG A 69 -12.96 2.73 -8.74
N ARG A 70 -12.33 2.84 -9.92
CA ARG A 70 -12.05 4.11 -10.63
C ARG A 70 -13.27 5.00 -10.84
N LEU A 71 -14.45 4.42 -11.02
CA LEU A 71 -15.70 5.17 -11.22
C LEU A 71 -16.15 5.93 -9.96
N ARG A 72 -15.75 5.48 -8.76
CA ARG A 72 -16.07 6.15 -7.50
C ARG A 72 -15.29 7.46 -7.38
N LYS A 73 -15.98 8.57 -7.10
CA LYS A 73 -15.40 9.91 -6.95
C LYS A 73 -14.06 9.96 -6.16
N PRO A 74 -13.91 9.30 -4.99
CA PRO A 74 -12.65 9.36 -4.25
C PRO A 74 -11.47 8.64 -4.93
N PHE A 75 -11.72 7.71 -5.86
CA PHE A 75 -10.70 6.87 -6.51
C PHE A 75 -10.16 7.47 -7.82
N ARG A 76 -10.90 8.38 -8.47
CA ARG A 76 -10.53 8.96 -9.78
C ARG A 76 -9.12 9.54 -9.86
N SER A 77 -8.60 10.05 -8.74
CA SER A 77 -7.26 10.68 -8.68
C SER A 77 -6.23 9.86 -7.88
N LEU A 78 -6.62 8.72 -7.30
CA LEU A 78 -5.70 7.93 -6.47
C LEU A 78 -4.58 7.29 -7.28
N MET A 79 -4.85 6.85 -8.52
CA MET A 79 -3.81 6.26 -9.37
C MET A 79 -2.70 7.27 -9.65
N MET A 80 -3.06 8.51 -10.00
CA MET A 80 -2.07 9.57 -10.21
C MET A 80 -1.28 9.89 -8.93
N LEU A 81 -1.94 9.93 -7.77
CA LEU A 81 -1.27 10.14 -6.49
C LEU A 81 -0.30 9.00 -6.15
N TRP A 82 -0.68 7.76 -6.45
CA TRP A 82 0.18 6.59 -6.29
C TRP A 82 1.42 6.67 -7.19
N LEU A 83 1.24 6.91 -8.49
CA LEU A 83 2.35 7.00 -9.45
C LEU A 83 3.33 8.14 -9.12
N ARG A 84 2.82 9.31 -8.68
CA ARG A 84 3.66 10.43 -8.24
C ARG A 84 4.55 10.07 -7.05
N SER A 85 4.11 9.17 -6.17
CA SER A 85 4.90 8.77 -5.00
C SER A 85 6.17 7.96 -5.36
N PHE A 86 6.22 7.37 -6.56
CA PHE A 86 7.42 6.74 -7.11
C PHE A 86 8.25 7.72 -7.94
N SER A 87 7.61 8.59 -8.71
CA SER A 87 8.30 9.56 -9.57
C SER A 87 9.09 10.62 -8.79
N SER A 88 8.70 10.96 -7.55
CA SER A 88 9.46 11.90 -6.71
C SER A 88 10.66 11.25 -6.00
N ARG A 89 10.85 9.94 -6.15
CA ARG A 89 12.05 9.21 -5.71
C ARG A 89 12.84 8.88 -6.97
N GLY A 90 13.50 9.90 -7.53
CA GLY A 90 14.36 9.73 -8.69
C GLY A 90 15.41 8.65 -8.42
N VAL A 91 15.19 7.50 -9.06
CA VAL A 91 16.26 6.76 -9.71
C VAL A 91 16.39 7.37 -11.11
#